data_AF-A0A1V0BIA9-F1
#
_entry.id   AF-A0A1V0BIA9-F1
#
_cell.length_a   1.000
_cell.length_b   1.000
_cell.length_c   1.000
_cell.angle_alpha   90.00
_cell.angle_beta   90.00
_cell.angle_gamma   90.00
#
_symmetry.space_group_name_H-M   'P 1'
#
loop_
_entity.id
_entity.type
_entity.pdbx_description
1 polymer ?
#
loop_
_entity_poly.entity_id
_entity_poly.type
_entity_poly.pdbx_seq_one_letter_code
_entity_poly.pdbx_strand_id
1 'polypeptide(L)'
;MRPKLPALEKNILKYRALQMVLLLHQVESLRSFVIGSMRASDKFATYTTSRPALLPEGSKRPMEKAFQILVGKEIITEKESEDLQGIINLRNQVGHKIHELVSDISAPKTLRVRDQIYDYFALDRFERYRDKISKGMTKHFVQEVNFRDLTFEQAEATYKEELSRLHKRIERQYEERKKSVT
;
A
#
# COMPACT_ATOMS: atom_id res chain seq x y z
N MET A 1 30.95 1.64 -17.25
CA MET A 1 30.88 0.19 -16.99
C MET A 1 29.92 -0.04 -15.82
N ARG A 2 28.83 -0.80 -15.97
CA ARG A 2 27.89 -1.05 -14.86
C ARG A 2 28.53 -2.01 -13.84
N PRO A 3 28.46 -1.77 -12.52
CA PRO A 3 28.98 -2.70 -11.53
C PRO A 3 28.21 -4.04 -11.60
N LYS A 4 28.93 -5.17 -11.54
CA LYS A 4 28.34 -6.50 -11.55
C LYS A 4 27.67 -6.74 -10.19
N LEU A 5 26.34 -6.65 -10.14
CA LEU A 5 25.57 -6.93 -8.91
C LEU A 5 25.56 -8.44 -8.60
N PRO A 6 25.83 -8.85 -7.34
CA PRO A 6 25.68 -10.24 -6.94
C PRO A 6 24.20 -10.67 -6.90
N ALA A 7 23.96 -11.98 -6.83
CA ALA A 7 22.63 -12.56 -6.95
C ALA A 7 21.68 -12.13 -5.81
N LEU A 8 22.20 -11.96 -4.59
CA LEU A 8 21.45 -11.50 -3.43
C LEU A 8 20.90 -10.08 -3.64
N GLU A 9 21.76 -9.14 -4.02
CA GLU A 9 21.42 -7.74 -4.29
C GLU A 9 20.37 -7.63 -5.40
N LYS A 10 20.49 -8.45 -6.45
CA LYS A 10 19.47 -8.52 -7.51
C LYS A 10 18.11 -8.98 -6.99
N ASN A 11 18.08 -9.96 -6.09
CA ASN A 11 16.82 -10.47 -5.53
C ASN A 11 16.19 -9.46 -4.57
N ILE A 12 16.98 -8.77 -3.74
CA ILE A 12 16.50 -7.68 -2.87
C ILE A 12 15.89 -6.56 -3.73
N LEU A 13 16.56 -6.16 -4.82
CA LEU A 13 16.03 -5.15 -5.73
C LEU A 13 14.68 -5.55 -6.32
N LYS A 14 14.56 -6.80 -6.79
CA LYS A 14 13.28 -7.33 -7.31
C LYS A 14 12.20 -7.35 -6.25
N TYR A 15 12.54 -7.79 -5.04
CA TYR A 15 11.61 -7.85 -3.91
C TYR A 15 11.04 -6.47 -3.59
N ARG A 16 11.90 -5.46 -3.44
CA ARG A 16 11.46 -4.08 -3.19
C ARG A 16 10.58 -3.55 -4.33
N ALA A 17 10.98 -3.78 -5.58
CA ALA A 17 10.19 -3.36 -6.74
C ALA A 17 8.78 -3.97 -6.74
N LEU A 18 8.67 -5.27 -6.44
CA LEU A 18 7.37 -5.95 -6.36
C LEU A 18 6.52 -5.47 -5.18
N GLN A 19 7.11 -5.25 -4.00
CA GLN A 19 6.39 -4.68 -2.86
C GLN A 19 5.80 -3.31 -3.20
N MET A 20 6.53 -2.48 -3.95
CA MET A 20 6.05 -1.16 -4.37
C MET A 20 4.97 -1.21 -5.44
N VAL A 21 5.08 -2.13 -6.40
CA VAL A 21 4.00 -2.36 -7.39
C VAL A 21 2.73 -2.81 -6.68
N LEU A 22 2.84 -3.73 -5.72
CA LEU A 22 1.71 -4.19 -4.93
C LEU A 22 1.10 -3.05 -4.11
N LEU A 23 1.93 -2.24 -3.44
CA LEU A 23 1.46 -1.09 -2.66
C LEU A 23 0.73 -0.04 -3.53
N LEU A 24 1.27 0.29 -4.72
CA LEU A 24 0.63 1.18 -5.69
C LEU A 24 -0.79 0.71 -6.03
N HIS A 25 -0.93 -0.59 -6.23
CA HIS A 25 -2.20 -1.22 -6.58
C HIS A 25 -3.19 -1.21 -5.40
N GLN A 26 -2.75 -1.66 -4.22
CA GLN A 26 -3.58 -1.75 -3.02
C GLN A 26 -4.06 -0.38 -2.51
N VAL A 27 -3.24 0.67 -2.62
CA VAL A 27 -3.65 2.04 -2.28
C VAL A 27 -4.81 2.51 -3.15
N GLU A 28 -4.79 2.21 -4.44
CA GLU A 28 -5.87 2.60 -5.35
C GLU A 28 -7.17 1.84 -5.04
N SER A 29 -7.07 0.53 -4.81
CA SER A 29 -8.23 -0.29 -4.43
C SER A 29 -8.87 0.19 -3.12
N LEU A 30 -8.08 0.45 -2.07
CA LEU A 30 -8.62 0.99 -0.81
C LEU A 30 -9.33 2.32 -1.03
N ARG A 31 -8.76 3.21 -1.85
CA ARG A 31 -9.37 4.50 -2.18
C ARG A 31 -10.73 4.33 -2.87
N SER A 32 -10.78 3.48 -3.89
CA SER A 32 -12.04 3.18 -4.61
C SER A 32 -13.08 2.58 -3.67
N PHE A 33 -12.71 1.59 -2.86
CA PHE A 33 -13.60 0.93 -1.91
C PHE A 33 -14.18 1.89 -0.86
N VAL A 34 -13.34 2.70 -0.21
CA VAL A 34 -13.78 3.63 0.84
C VAL A 34 -14.69 4.71 0.28
N ILE A 35 -14.28 5.39 -0.79
CA ILE A 35 -15.08 6.46 -1.40
C ILE A 35 -16.38 5.91 -1.99
N GLY A 36 -16.31 4.76 -2.66
CA GLY A 36 -17.44 4.07 -3.25
C GLY A 36 -18.50 3.71 -2.21
N SER A 37 -18.08 3.03 -1.14
CA SER A 37 -18.96 2.63 -0.04
C SER A 37 -19.60 3.83 0.69
N MET A 38 -18.85 4.91 0.93
CA MET A 38 -19.41 6.14 1.52
C MET A 38 -20.47 6.78 0.62
N ARG A 39 -20.20 6.89 -0.68
CA ARG A 39 -21.15 7.48 -1.63
C ARG A 39 -22.37 6.60 -1.87
N ALA A 40 -22.19 5.27 -1.89
CA ALA A 40 -23.30 4.33 -1.95
C ALA A 40 -24.21 4.48 -0.72
N SER A 41 -23.61 4.66 0.46
CA SER A 41 -24.33 4.93 1.71
C SER A 41 -25.08 6.27 1.66
N ASP A 42 -24.47 7.32 1.13
CA ASP A 42 -25.11 8.64 0.98
C ASP A 42 -26.31 8.59 0.03
N LYS A 43 -26.16 7.89 -1.11
CA LYS A 43 -27.27 7.66 -2.05
C LYS A 43 -28.40 6.92 -1.35
N PHE A 44 -28.08 5.82 -0.65
CA PHE A 44 -29.07 5.05 0.10
C PHE A 44 -29.77 5.88 1.19
N ALA A 45 -29.02 6.71 1.93
CA ALA A 45 -29.57 7.57 2.97
C ALA A 45 -30.49 8.67 2.41
N THR A 46 -30.17 9.21 1.24
CA THR A 46 -31.00 10.21 0.54
C THR A 46 -32.37 9.64 0.20
N TYR A 47 -32.44 8.36 -0.22
CA TYR A 47 -33.71 7.69 -0.53
C TYR A 47 -34.50 7.23 0.70
N THR A 48 -33.85 7.01 1.85
CA THR A 48 -34.49 6.35 3.00
C THR A 48 -34.72 7.24 4.21
N THR A 49 -33.82 8.17 4.50
CA THR A 49 -33.78 8.88 5.78
C THR A 49 -33.61 10.40 5.66
N SER A 50 -33.51 10.93 4.44
CA SER A 50 -33.33 12.36 4.15
C SER A 50 -32.18 13.02 4.91
N ARG A 51 -31.17 12.23 5.33
CA ARG A 51 -29.98 12.73 6.01
C ARG A 51 -29.01 13.36 5.01
N PRO A 52 -28.25 14.39 5.39
CA PRO A 52 -27.23 14.98 4.53
C PRO A 52 -26.13 13.96 4.21
N ALA A 53 -25.64 14.00 2.98
CA ALA A 53 -24.53 13.17 2.51
C ALA A 53 -23.24 13.46 3.28
N LEU A 54 -22.56 12.41 3.74
CA LEU A 54 -21.28 12.48 4.44
C LEU A 54 -20.13 12.84 3.49
N LEU A 55 -20.15 12.30 2.27
CA LEU A 55 -19.14 12.52 1.23
C LEU A 55 -19.80 12.81 -0.14
N PRO A 56 -20.34 14.03 -0.35
CA PRO A 56 -20.99 14.41 -1.60
C PRO A 56 -20.10 14.20 -2.83
N GLU A 57 -20.74 13.89 -3.97
CA GLU A 57 -20.05 13.88 -5.27
C GLU A 57 -19.42 15.25 -5.57
N GLY A 58 -18.23 15.26 -6.18
CA GLY A 58 -17.47 16.50 -6.42
C GLY A 58 -16.77 17.10 -5.19
N SER A 59 -16.83 16.46 -4.02
CA SER A 59 -16.08 16.90 -2.82
C SER A 59 -14.59 17.10 -3.12
N LYS A 60 -14.08 18.30 -2.80
CA LYS A 60 -12.63 18.55 -2.82
C LYS A 60 -11.95 17.63 -1.81
N ARG A 61 -10.85 16.99 -2.24
CA ARG A 61 -10.01 16.08 -1.45
C ARG A 61 -10.81 14.96 -0.75
N PRO A 62 -11.48 14.09 -1.53
CA PRO A 62 -12.43 13.13 -0.97
C PRO A 62 -11.79 12.11 -0.02
N MET A 63 -10.51 11.78 -0.23
CA MET A 63 -9.80 10.82 0.64
C MET A 63 -9.50 11.40 2.03
N GLU A 64 -9.11 12.68 2.11
CA GLU A 64 -8.85 13.35 3.40
C GLU A 64 -10.13 13.40 4.24
N LYS A 65 -11.25 13.77 3.61
CA LYS A 65 -12.57 13.74 4.27
C LYS A 65 -12.98 12.33 4.68
N ALA A 66 -12.73 11.34 3.83
CA ALA A 66 -13.03 9.95 4.15
C ALA A 66 -12.26 9.50 5.41
N PHE A 67 -10.97 9.83 5.54
CA PHE A 67 -10.22 9.52 6.75
C PHE A 67 -10.78 10.20 8.00
N GLN A 68 -11.18 11.47 7.92
CA GLN A 68 -11.85 12.15 9.03
C GLN A 68 -13.14 11.43 9.45
N ILE A 69 -13.92 10.95 8.48
CA ILE A 69 -15.14 10.18 8.74
C ILE A 69 -14.79 8.83 9.39
N LEU A 70 -13.79 8.11 8.90
CA LEU A 70 -13.36 6.82 9.48
C LEU A 70 -12.88 6.97 10.92
N VAL A 71 -12.16 8.06 11.23
CA VAL A 71 -11.74 8.41 12.59
C VAL A 71 -12.95 8.76 13.46
N GLY A 72 -13.87 9.61 12.97
CA GLY A 72 -15.08 9.98 13.69
C GLY A 72 -16.06 8.82 13.92
N LYS A 73 -15.91 7.72 13.19
CA LYS A 73 -16.64 6.45 13.38
C LYS A 73 -15.85 5.41 14.18
N GLU A 74 -14.67 5.77 14.69
CA GLU A 74 -13.78 4.90 15.47
C GLU A 74 -13.35 3.62 14.71
N ILE A 75 -13.42 3.64 13.36
CA ILE A 75 -12.96 2.53 12.52
C ILE A 75 -11.42 2.47 12.52
N ILE A 76 -10.79 3.64 12.52
CA ILE A 76 -9.35 3.84 12.71
C ILE A 76 -9.11 4.95 13.72
N THR A 77 -7.95 4.94 14.35
CA THR A 77 -7.48 6.02 15.23
C THR A 77 -6.81 7.12 14.43
N GLU A 78 -6.62 8.29 15.05
CA GLU A 78 -5.89 9.41 14.43
C GLU A 78 -4.46 9.02 14.06
N LYS A 79 -3.75 8.31 14.94
CA LYS A 79 -2.40 7.78 14.69
C LYS A 79 -2.34 6.81 13.50
N GLU A 80 -3.36 5.94 13.37
CA GLU A 80 -3.45 5.03 12.22
C GLU A 80 -3.73 5.79 10.92
N SER A 81 -4.57 6.83 10.99
CA SER A 81 -4.81 7.72 9.86
C SER A 81 -3.55 8.45 9.41
N GLU A 82 -2.73 8.93 10.35
CA GLU A 82 -1.44 9.57 10.06
C GLU A 82 -0.45 8.61 9.38
N ASP A 83 -0.28 7.39 9.91
CA ASP A 83 0.61 6.39 9.31
C ASP A 83 0.10 5.96 7.92
N LEU A 84 -1.20 5.77 7.75
CA LEU A 84 -1.79 5.43 6.45
C LEU A 84 -1.58 6.55 5.41
N GLN A 85 -1.71 7.82 5.82
CA GLN A 85 -1.37 8.97 4.98
C GLN A 85 0.13 9.00 4.65
N GLY A 86 1.00 8.67 5.60
CA GLY A 86 2.44 8.49 5.38
C GLY A 86 2.74 7.44 4.32
N ILE A 87 2.08 6.29 4.37
CA ILE A 87 2.22 5.20 3.39
C ILE A 87 1.71 5.63 2.00
N ILE A 88 0.60 6.36 1.93
CA ILE A 88 0.09 6.90 0.66
C ILE A 88 1.06 7.93 0.07
N ASN A 89 1.71 8.73 0.91
CA ASN A 89 2.74 9.67 0.47
C ASN A 89 4.00 8.94 -0.03
N LEU A 90 4.41 7.86 0.63
CA LEU A 90 5.48 6.98 0.14
C LEU A 90 5.16 6.46 -1.26
N ARG A 91 3.92 6.01 -1.51
CA ARG A 91 3.45 5.61 -2.85
C ARG A 91 3.57 6.73 -3.88
N ASN A 92 3.26 7.98 -3.51
CA ASN A 92 3.44 9.13 -4.40
C ASN A 92 4.92 9.39 -4.70
N GLN A 93 5.77 9.31 -3.68
CA GLN A 93 7.23 9.44 -3.86
C GLN A 93 7.78 8.35 -4.77
N VAL A 94 7.34 7.09 -4.61
CA VAL A 94 7.71 5.98 -5.50
C VAL A 94 7.36 6.29 -6.95
N GLY A 95 6.16 6.80 -7.21
CA GLY A 95 5.72 7.17 -8.56
C GLY A 95 6.59 8.25 -9.21
N HIS A 96 7.11 9.19 -8.43
CA HIS A 96 7.95 10.28 -8.92
C HIS A 96 9.45 9.96 -8.92
N LYS A 97 9.89 9.05 -8.04
CA LYS A 97 11.30 8.87 -7.69
C LYS A 97 11.70 7.41 -7.52
N ILE A 98 11.18 6.54 -8.38
CA ILE A 98 11.44 5.08 -8.34
C ILE A 98 12.94 4.72 -8.31
N HIS A 99 13.79 5.55 -8.91
CA HIS A 99 15.24 5.34 -8.93
C HIS A 99 15.89 5.48 -7.55
N GLU A 100 15.31 6.28 -6.64
CA GLU A 100 15.84 6.46 -5.29
C GLU A 100 15.68 5.17 -4.46
N LEU A 101 14.65 4.38 -4.71
CA LEU A 101 14.34 3.12 -3.98
C LEU A 101 15.32 1.97 -4.22
N VAL A 102 16.09 2.07 -5.31
CA VAL A 102 17.03 1.04 -5.76
C VAL A 102 18.47 1.54 -5.80
N SER A 103 18.70 2.80 -5.44
CA SER A 103 19.98 3.48 -5.55
C SER A 103 21.03 2.91 -4.58
N ASP A 104 20.62 2.53 -3.37
CA ASP A 104 21.48 1.91 -2.36
C ASP A 104 22.06 0.55 -2.81
N ILE A 105 21.29 -0.21 -3.59
CA ILE A 105 21.68 -1.52 -4.10
C ILE A 105 22.49 -1.39 -5.39
N SER A 106 22.03 -0.57 -6.33
CA SER A 106 22.51 -0.56 -7.72
C SER A 106 23.52 0.55 -8.05
N ALA A 107 23.60 1.61 -7.26
CA ALA A 107 24.46 2.75 -7.56
C ALA A 107 25.92 2.48 -7.14
N PRO A 108 26.89 3.05 -7.88
CA PRO A 108 28.29 3.17 -7.43
C PRO A 108 28.36 3.80 -6.04
N LYS A 109 29.38 3.46 -5.24
CA LYS A 109 29.55 3.98 -3.87
C LYS A 109 29.47 5.51 -3.78
N THR A 110 29.89 6.22 -4.83
CA THR A 110 29.87 7.69 -4.95
C THR A 110 28.47 8.29 -5.15
N LEU A 111 27.49 7.48 -5.59
CA LEU A 111 26.12 7.89 -5.90
C LEU A 111 25.08 7.26 -4.96
N ARG A 112 25.52 6.53 -3.93
CA ARG A 112 24.61 5.96 -2.93
C ARG A 112 24.08 7.09 -2.04
N VAL A 113 22.80 7.41 -2.20
CA VAL A 113 22.08 8.30 -1.29
C VAL A 113 21.95 7.60 0.06
N ARG A 114 22.31 8.29 1.14
CA ARG A 114 22.27 7.74 2.52
C ARG A 114 20.86 7.63 3.08
N ASP A 115 19.94 8.48 2.61
CA ASP A 115 18.59 8.55 3.15
C ASP A 115 17.75 7.41 2.56
N GLN A 116 17.57 6.37 3.37
CA GLN A 116 16.73 5.22 3.05
C GLN A 116 15.27 5.67 3.02
N ILE A 117 14.73 5.85 1.82
CA ILE A 117 13.30 6.12 1.61
C ILE A 117 12.46 4.84 1.78
N TYR A 118 13.09 3.66 1.70
CA TYR A 118 12.38 2.40 1.63
C TYR A 118 11.95 1.87 3.01
N ASP A 119 10.67 2.02 3.33
CA ASP A 119 10.04 1.37 4.48
C ASP A 119 9.61 -0.07 4.12
N TYR A 120 10.38 -1.03 4.62
CA TYR A 120 10.16 -2.47 4.42
C TYR A 120 8.83 -2.98 4.99
N PHE A 121 8.27 -2.29 5.99
CA PHE A 121 7.06 -2.70 6.68
C PHE A 121 5.82 -1.94 6.21
N ALA A 122 5.96 -0.94 5.34
CA ALA A 122 4.85 -0.11 4.87
C ALA A 122 3.73 -0.94 4.25
N LEU A 123 4.06 -1.95 3.44
CA LEU A 123 3.07 -2.86 2.85
C LEU A 123 2.32 -3.65 3.94
N ASP A 124 3.04 -4.26 4.88
CA ASP A 124 2.42 -5.05 5.94
C ASP A 124 1.51 -4.18 6.84
N ARG A 125 1.94 -2.95 7.15
CA ARG A 125 1.10 -1.99 7.91
C ARG A 125 -0.14 -1.61 7.11
N PHE A 126 0.03 -1.32 5.82
CA PHE A 126 -1.07 -0.98 4.91
C PHE A 126 -2.12 -2.08 4.84
N GLU A 127 -1.70 -3.35 4.68
CA GLU A 127 -2.62 -4.48 4.61
C GLU A 127 -3.44 -4.62 5.90
N ARG A 128 -2.81 -4.44 7.07
CA ARG A 128 -3.54 -4.44 8.35
C ARG A 128 -4.59 -3.33 8.42
N TYR A 129 -4.26 -2.13 7.96
CA TYR A 129 -5.22 -1.03 7.92
C TYR A 129 -6.34 -1.28 6.92
N ARG A 130 -6.02 -1.82 5.75
CA ARG A 130 -7.02 -2.18 4.73
C ARG A 130 -8.03 -3.19 5.30
N ASP A 131 -7.55 -4.24 5.96
CA ASP A 131 -8.40 -5.25 6.58
C ASP A 131 -9.27 -4.67 7.70
N LYS A 132 -8.68 -3.82 8.54
CA LYS A 132 -9.39 -3.12 9.63
C LYS A 132 -10.50 -2.21 9.07
N ILE A 133 -10.18 -1.41 8.06
CA ILE A 133 -11.13 -0.51 7.39
C ILE A 133 -12.23 -1.32 6.73
N SER A 134 -11.90 -2.34 5.95
CA SER A 134 -12.90 -3.21 5.30
C SER A 134 -13.88 -3.79 6.33
N LYS A 135 -13.38 -4.38 7.41
CA LYS A 135 -14.22 -4.92 8.49
C LYS A 135 -15.05 -3.84 9.19
N GLY A 136 -14.47 -2.68 9.49
CA GLY A 136 -15.17 -1.58 10.15
C GLY A 136 -16.25 -0.96 9.28
N MET A 137 -16.00 -0.86 7.97
CA MET A 137 -16.93 -0.29 7.00
C MET A 137 -18.22 -1.10 6.89
N THR A 138 -18.16 -2.43 6.99
CA THR A 138 -19.36 -3.30 6.91
C THR A 138 -20.43 -2.98 7.95
N LYS A 139 -20.06 -2.40 9.09
CA LYS A 139 -20.99 -2.04 10.17
C LYS A 139 -21.66 -0.68 9.96
N HIS A 140 -21.03 0.21 9.20
CA HIS A 140 -21.41 1.63 9.15
C HIS A 140 -21.83 2.09 7.75
N PHE A 141 -21.49 1.35 6.70
CA PHE A 141 -21.66 1.75 5.31
C PHE A 141 -22.17 0.61 4.44
N VAL A 142 -22.96 0.96 3.42
CA VAL A 142 -23.31 0.08 2.31
C VAL A 142 -22.02 -0.27 1.55
N GLN A 143 -21.79 -1.56 1.36
CA GLN A 143 -20.61 -2.07 0.67
C GLN A 143 -20.84 -2.03 -0.83
N GLU A 144 -19.95 -1.34 -1.55
CA GLU A 144 -19.88 -1.47 -3.01
C GLU A 144 -18.95 -2.64 -3.33
N VAL A 145 -19.49 -3.74 -3.87
CA VAL A 145 -18.70 -4.88 -4.36
C VAL A 145 -18.57 -4.74 -5.87
N ASN A 146 -17.36 -4.56 -6.40
CA ASN A 146 -17.14 -4.33 -7.82
C ASN A 146 -16.41 -5.51 -8.47
N PHE A 147 -16.80 -5.92 -9.69
CA PHE A 147 -16.10 -6.97 -10.45
C PHE A 147 -14.62 -6.67 -10.75
N ARG A 148 -14.20 -5.39 -10.72
CA ARG A 148 -12.77 -5.01 -10.76
C ARG A 148 -11.98 -5.60 -9.59
N ASP A 149 -12.63 -5.87 -8.46
CA ASP A 149 -12.01 -6.41 -7.27
C ASP A 149 -11.55 -7.87 -7.46
N LEU A 150 -12.20 -8.66 -8.34
CA LEU A 150 -11.81 -10.06 -8.59
C LEU A 150 -10.52 -10.18 -9.41
N THR A 151 -10.39 -9.40 -10.49
CA THR A 151 -9.13 -9.35 -11.26
C THR A 151 -7.98 -8.78 -10.44
N PHE A 152 -8.31 -7.87 -9.52
CA PHE A 152 -7.40 -7.27 -8.58
C PHE A 152 -6.90 -8.29 -7.56
N GLU A 153 -7.80 -9.07 -6.96
CA GLU A 153 -7.47 -10.14 -6.01
C GLU A 153 -6.54 -11.19 -6.60
N GLN A 154 -6.78 -11.61 -7.86
CA GLN A 154 -5.91 -12.57 -8.53
C GLN A 154 -4.50 -12.02 -8.80
N ALA A 155 -4.41 -10.75 -9.20
CA ALA A 155 -3.12 -10.08 -9.39
C ALA A 155 -2.37 -9.93 -8.06
N GLU A 156 -3.08 -9.51 -7.00
CA GLU A 156 -2.53 -9.42 -5.65
C GLU A 156 -2.00 -10.77 -5.15
N ALA A 157 -2.77 -11.85 -5.30
CA ALA A 157 -2.36 -13.20 -4.91
C ALA A 157 -1.06 -13.62 -5.62
N THR A 158 -0.97 -13.32 -6.93
CA THR A 158 0.22 -13.61 -7.74
C THR A 158 1.45 -12.82 -7.23
N TYR A 159 1.28 -11.52 -6.96
CA TYR A 159 2.37 -10.71 -6.41
C TYR A 159 2.82 -11.18 -5.02
N LYS A 160 1.88 -11.56 -4.15
CA LYS A 160 2.17 -12.10 -2.82
C LYS A 160 2.94 -13.42 -2.88
N GLU A 161 2.56 -14.30 -3.79
CA GLU A 161 3.28 -15.56 -4.00
C GLU A 161 4.73 -15.30 -4.44
N GLU A 162 4.93 -14.41 -5.42
CA GLU A 162 6.26 -14.05 -5.90
C GLU A 162 7.11 -13.37 -4.83
N LEU A 163 6.50 -12.50 -4.01
CA LEU A 163 7.17 -11.91 -2.84
C LEU A 163 7.62 -12.97 -1.84
N SER A 164 6.76 -13.95 -1.53
CA SER A 164 7.11 -15.06 -0.62
C SER A 164 8.27 -15.90 -1.16
N ARG A 165 8.25 -16.22 -2.46
CA ARG A 165 9.32 -16.97 -3.14
C ARG A 165 10.64 -16.20 -3.10
N LEU A 166 10.62 -14.90 -3.39
CA LEU A 166 11.80 -14.03 -3.33
C LEU A 166 12.34 -13.91 -1.91
N HIS A 167 11.45 -13.74 -0.92
CA HIS A 167 11.84 -13.63 0.49
C HIS A 167 12.63 -14.86 0.95
N LYS A 168 12.07 -16.07 0.76
CA LYS A 168 12.76 -17.33 1.08
C LYS A 168 14.12 -17.45 0.39
N ARG A 169 14.21 -16.98 -0.86
CA ARG A 169 15.46 -17.00 -1.63
C ARG A 169 16.50 -16.03 -1.07
N ILE A 170 16.08 -14.83 -0.68
CA ILE A 170 16.92 -13.80 -0.06
C ILE A 170 17.45 -14.31 1.28
N GLU A 171 16.57 -14.85 2.14
CA GLU A 171 16.97 -15.40 3.45
C GLU A 171 18.03 -16.49 3.29
N ARG A 172 17.81 -17.46 2.39
CA ARG A 172 18.78 -18.53 2.13
C ARG A 172 20.13 -17.97 1.68
N GLN A 173 20.14 -17.03 0.74
CA GLN A 173 21.37 -16.40 0.23
C GLN A 173 22.08 -15.55 1.30
N TYR A 174 21.32 -14.94 2.20
CA TYR A 174 21.85 -14.18 3.32
C TYR A 174 22.56 -15.11 4.32
N GLU A 175 21.93 -16.23 4.68
CA GLU A 175 22.51 -17.25 5.56
C GLU A 175 23.77 -17.89 4.96
N GLU A 176 23.76 -18.22 3.66
CA GLU A 176 24.96 -18.70 2.95
C GLU A 176 26.11 -17.68 3.02
N ARG A 177 25.81 -16.38 2.81
CA ARG A 177 26.82 -15.32 2.90
C ARG A 177 27.37 -15.19 4.33
N LYS A 178 26.51 -15.26 5.34
CA LYS A 178 26.91 -15.20 6.75
C LYS A 178 27.88 -16.33 7.12
N LYS A 179 27.60 -17.55 6.65
CA LYS A 179 28.49 -18.71 6.82
C LYS A 179 29.81 -18.59 6.07
N SER A 180 29.85 -17.89 4.94
CA SER A 180 31.10 -17.69 4.17
C SER A 180 32.03 -16.60 4.71
N VAL A 181 31.52 -15.75 5.62
CA VAL A 181 32.27 -14.65 6.25
C VAL A 181 32.73 -15.02 7.67
N THR A 182 32.24 -16.15 8.21
CA THR A 182 32.67 -16.75 9.48
C THR A 182 33.71 -17.83 9.20
#